data_AF-A0AB38D184-F1
#
_entry.id   AF-A0AB38D184-F1
#
_cell.length_a   1.000
_cell.length_b   1.000
_cell.length_c   1.000
_cell.angle_alpha   90.00
_cell.angle_beta   90.00
_cell.angle_gamma   90.00
#
_symmetry.space_group_name_H-M   'P 1'
#
loop_
_entity.id
_entity.type
_entity.pdbx_description
1 polymer ?
#
loop_
_entity_poly.entity_id
_entity_poly.type
_entity_poly.pdbx_seq_one_letter_code
_entity_poly.pdbx_strand_id
1 'polypeptide(L)'
;MTPLQRYIAEEIATDHIEGLLTRREAFRRLALLGVGATAAGALISACGTGNKPVAAPAPANSGAPPPGMDNVVVTEPITWRGPNGTLQGAWATAAEPRGTVLVIHENKGL
;
A
#
# COMPACT_ATOMS: atom_id res chain seq x y z
N MET A 1 -14.39 15.48 11.05
CA MET A 1 -13.27 14.55 10.79
C MET A 1 -12.17 15.34 10.11
N THR A 2 -10.93 15.25 10.60
CA THR A 2 -9.77 15.86 9.92
C THR A 2 -9.40 15.03 8.68
N PRO A 3 -8.63 15.58 7.71
CA PRO A 3 -8.14 14.82 6.57
C PRO A 3 -7.37 13.56 6.99
N LEU A 4 -6.55 13.66 8.04
CA LEU A 4 -5.80 12.55 8.60
C LEU A 4 -6.72 11.48 9.23
N GLN A 5 -7.75 11.89 9.99
CA GLN A 5 -8.70 10.93 10.57
C GLN A 5 -9.48 10.17 9.49
N ARG A 6 -9.80 10.83 8.37
CA ARG A 6 -10.42 10.19 7.20
C ARG A 6 -9.52 9.15 6.57
N TYR A 7 -8.27 9.51 6.31
CA TYR A 7 -7.29 8.57 5.81
C TYR A 7 -7.16 7.34 6.72
N ILE A 8 -7.02 7.53 8.04
CA ILE A 8 -6.87 6.41 8.97
C ILE A 8 -8.15 5.55 9.03
N ALA A 9 -9.34 6.17 8.99
CA ALA A 9 -10.59 5.42 9.00
C ALA A 9 -10.79 4.57 7.74
N GLU A 10 -10.38 5.08 6.58
CA GLU A 10 -10.40 4.35 5.30
C GLU A 10 -9.39 3.19 5.31
N GLU A 11 -8.18 3.39 5.85
CA GLU A 11 -7.18 2.33 5.98
C GLU A 11 -7.69 1.18 6.88
N ILE A 12 -8.28 1.52 8.04
CA ILE A 12 -8.85 0.50 8.96
C ILE A 12 -9.97 -0.30 8.28
N ALA A 13 -10.79 0.34 7.44
CA ALA A 13 -11.86 -0.34 6.72
C ALA A 13 -11.30 -1.30 5.67
N THR A 14 -10.29 -0.86 4.91
CA THR A 14 -9.60 -1.69 3.90
C THR A 14 -8.88 -2.87 4.55
N ASP A 15 -8.13 -2.66 5.64
CA ASP A 15 -7.46 -3.72 6.40
C ASP A 15 -8.43 -4.80 6.89
N HIS A 16 -9.66 -4.44 7.25
CA HIS A 16 -10.69 -5.40 7.63
C HIS A 16 -11.11 -6.29 6.46
N ILE A 17 -11.28 -5.70 5.28
CA ILE A 17 -11.73 -6.39 4.06
C ILE A 17 -10.64 -7.29 3.50
N GLU A 18 -9.39 -6.86 3.61
CA GLU A 18 -8.21 -7.66 3.29
C GLU A 18 -7.94 -8.78 4.31
N GLY A 19 -8.70 -8.83 5.42
CA GLY A 19 -8.58 -9.86 6.44
C GLY A 19 -7.43 -9.65 7.44
N LEU A 20 -6.75 -8.51 7.36
CA LEU A 20 -5.68 -8.12 8.30
C LEU A 20 -6.26 -7.76 9.68
N LEU A 21 -7.50 -7.27 9.73
CA LEU A 21 -8.22 -6.98 10.96
C LEU A 21 -9.52 -7.78 11.07
N THR A 22 -9.75 -8.35 12.25
CA THR A 22 -11.08 -8.88 12.58
C THR A 22 -12.09 -7.74 12.62
N ARG A 23 -13.37 -8.04 12.33
CA ARG A 23 -14.46 -7.06 12.43
C ARG A 23 -14.46 -6.31 13.77
N ARG A 24 -14.23 -7.04 14.87
CA ARG A 24 -14.19 -6.45 16.22
C ARG A 24 -13.05 -5.44 16.38
N GLU A 25 -11.90 -5.72 15.79
CA GLU A 25 -10.73 -4.84 15.85
C GLU A 25 -10.93 -3.58 15.01
N ALA A 26 -11.48 -3.73 13.80
CA ALA A 26 -11.83 -2.59 12.95
C ALA A 26 -12.79 -1.62 13.65
N PHE A 27 -13.87 -2.13 14.24
CA PHE A 27 -14.82 -1.32 15.01
C PHE A 27 -14.18 -0.66 16.23
N ARG A 28 -13.28 -1.34 16.94
CA ARG A 28 -12.58 -0.77 18.10
C ARG A 28 -11.70 0.42 17.70
N ARG A 29 -10.94 0.29 16.61
CA ARG A 29 -10.06 1.36 16.11
C ARG A 29 -10.85 2.54 15.55
N LEU A 30 -11.93 2.29 14.82
CA LEU A 30 -12.85 3.34 14.36
C LEU A 30 -13.49 4.10 15.53
N ALA A 31 -13.87 3.40 16.61
CA ALA A 31 -14.39 4.04 17.81
C ALA A 31 -13.36 4.95 18.50
N LEU A 32 -12.07 4.57 18.52
CA LEU A 32 -10.99 5.42 19.05
C LEU A 32 -10.78 6.70 18.22
N LEU A 33 -11.14 6.68 16.94
CA LEU A 33 -11.17 7.86 16.07
C LEU A 33 -12.46 8.71 16.22
N GLY A 34 -13.37 8.31 17.12
CA GLY A 34 -14.66 8.98 17.32
C GLY A 34 -15.70 8.66 16.24
N VAL A 35 -15.50 7.60 15.45
CA VAL A 35 -16.46 7.17 14.42
C VAL A 35 -17.57 6.35 15.08
N GLY A 36 -18.81 6.83 14.96
CA GLY A 36 -20.00 6.13 15.46
C GLY A 36 -20.27 4.83 14.71
N ALA A 37 -20.96 3.87 15.36
CA ALA A 37 -21.19 2.53 14.82
C ALA A 37 -21.90 2.51 13.45
N THR A 38 -22.83 3.44 13.21
CA THR A 38 -23.53 3.57 11.92
C THR A 38 -22.58 4.02 10.80
N ALA A 39 -21.77 5.04 11.06
CA ALA A 39 -20.76 5.53 10.12
C ALA A 39 -19.65 4.49 9.86
N ALA A 40 -19.21 3.78 10.91
CA ALA A 40 -18.25 2.69 10.79
C ALA A 40 -18.79 1.54 9.92
N GLY A 41 -20.06 1.17 10.11
CA GLY A 41 -20.73 0.16 9.27
C GLY A 41 -20.85 0.59 7.81
N ALA A 42 -21.17 1.85 7.55
CA ALA A 42 -21.23 2.40 6.19
C ALA A 42 -19.86 2.41 5.51
N LEU A 43 -18.79 2.79 6.23
CA LEU A 43 -17.41 2.77 5.72
C LEU A 43 -16.96 1.35 5.36
N ILE A 44 -17.12 0.41 6.29
CA ILE A 44 -16.80 -1.00 6.07
C ILE A 44 -17.59 -1.56 4.88
N SER A 45 -18.88 -1.24 4.77
CA SER A 45 -19.70 -1.70 3.65
C SER A 45 -19.30 -1.07 2.32
N ALA A 46 -18.91 0.21 2.31
CA ALA A 46 -18.49 0.93 1.11
C ALA A 46 -17.17 0.39 0.56
N CYS A 47 -16.26 -0.03 1.43
CA CYS A 47 -15.03 -0.68 1.03
C CYS A 47 -15.28 -2.15 0.60
N GLY A 48 -16.28 -2.84 1.17
CA GLY A 48 -16.55 -4.27 0.92
C GLY A 48 -17.19 -4.58 -0.44
N THR A 49 -17.79 -3.60 -1.13
CA THR A 49 -18.43 -3.78 -2.45
C THR A 49 -17.42 -3.91 -3.60
N GLY A 50 -16.12 -3.76 -3.33
CA GLY A 50 -15.04 -4.00 -4.29
C GLY A 50 -14.54 -5.45 -4.36
N ASN A 51 -14.93 -6.32 -3.41
CA ASN A 51 -14.40 -7.68 -3.28
C ASN A 51 -15.07 -8.71 -4.21
N LYS A 52 -15.13 -8.42 -5.51
CA LYS A 52 -14.94 -9.52 -6.44
C LYS A 52 -13.46 -9.89 -6.28
N PRO A 53 -13.07 -11.14 -5.97
CA PRO A 53 -11.69 -11.53 -6.11
C PRO A 53 -11.34 -11.29 -7.57
N VAL A 54 -10.69 -10.17 -7.86
CA VAL A 54 -9.91 -10.02 -9.06
C VAL A 54 -8.81 -11.04 -8.82
N ALA A 55 -9.02 -12.25 -9.33
CA ALA A 55 -7.93 -13.17 -9.53
C ALA A 55 -6.81 -12.32 -10.13
N ALA A 56 -5.68 -12.22 -9.41
CA ALA A 56 -4.50 -11.59 -9.94
C ALA A 56 -4.37 -12.12 -11.37
N PRO A 57 -4.36 -11.27 -12.41
CA PRO A 57 -4.20 -11.77 -13.76
C PRO A 57 -2.92 -12.59 -13.71
N ALA A 58 -3.03 -13.90 -13.97
CA ALA A 58 -1.85 -14.69 -14.32
C ALA A 58 -1.10 -13.84 -15.34
N PRO A 59 0.22 -13.59 -15.20
CA PRO A 59 0.92 -12.61 -16.01
C PRO A 59 0.63 -12.91 -17.47
N ALA A 60 -0.26 -12.13 -18.05
CA ALA A 60 -0.52 -12.18 -19.46
C ALA A 60 0.74 -11.58 -20.04
N ASN A 61 1.52 -12.40 -20.74
CA ASN A 61 2.60 -11.94 -21.62
C ASN A 61 1.96 -11.19 -22.80
N SER A 62 1.27 -10.09 -22.50
CA SER A 62 0.84 -9.10 -23.47
C SER A 62 2.05 -8.22 -23.69
N GLY A 63 2.67 -8.34 -24.86
CA GLY A 63 4.01 -7.83 -25.19
C GLY A 63 4.19 -6.32 -25.21
N ALA A 64 3.43 -5.55 -24.43
CA ALA A 64 3.74 -4.17 -24.12
C ALA A 64 4.63 -4.13 -22.87
N PRO A 65 5.73 -3.38 -22.89
CA PRO A 65 6.56 -3.21 -21.71
C PRO A 65 5.76 -2.54 -20.57
N PRO A 66 6.09 -2.82 -19.31
CA PRO A 66 5.49 -2.13 -18.17
C PRO A 66 5.55 -0.59 -18.32
N PRO A 67 4.58 0.15 -17.75
CA PRO A 67 4.64 1.60 -17.71
C PRO A 67 5.98 2.10 -17.14
N GLY A 68 6.57 3.11 -17.77
CA GLY A 68 7.83 3.72 -17.32
C GLY A 68 9.11 3.07 -17.86
N MET A 69 9.01 2.04 -18.69
CA MET A 69 10.19 1.40 -19.30
C MET A 69 10.90 2.25 -20.36
N ASP A 70 10.23 3.25 -20.93
CA ASP A 70 10.80 4.13 -21.97
C ASP A 70 12.07 4.87 -21.52
N ASN A 71 12.19 5.12 -20.21
CA ASN A 71 13.32 5.84 -19.61
C ASN A 71 13.99 5.03 -18.50
N VAL A 72 13.97 3.69 -18.61
CA VAL A 72 14.60 2.83 -17.61
C VAL A 72 16.10 3.13 -17.51
N VAL A 73 16.58 3.28 -16.28
CA VAL A 73 18.01 3.51 -16.00
C VAL A 73 18.57 2.22 -15.41
N VAL A 74 19.80 1.86 -15.80
CA VAL A 74 20.52 0.72 -15.21
C VAL A 74 20.80 1.01 -13.74
N THR A 75 20.44 0.07 -12.87
CA THR A 75 20.66 0.17 -11.43
C THR A 75 21.74 -0.80 -10.94
N GLU A 76 22.47 -0.42 -9.90
CA GLU A 76 23.33 -1.33 -9.14
C GLU A 76 22.66 -1.76 -7.82
N PRO A 77 22.90 -3.00 -7.36
CA PRO A 77 22.37 -3.46 -6.08
C PRO A 77 23.11 -2.80 -4.92
N ILE A 78 22.36 -2.34 -3.92
CA ILE A 78 22.92 -1.80 -2.68
C ILE A 78 22.26 -2.43 -1.46
N THR A 79 22.98 -2.43 -0.34
CA THR A 79 22.52 -3.07 0.91
C THR A 79 22.85 -2.23 2.13
N TRP A 80 22.02 -2.36 3.16
CA TRP A 80 22.22 -1.71 4.46
C TRP A 80 21.88 -2.66 5.59
N ARG A 81 22.49 -2.45 6.76
CA ARG A 81 22.07 -3.13 7.99
C ARG A 81 20.79 -2.49 8.49
N GLY A 82 19.71 -3.25 8.54
CA GLY A 82 18.46 -2.89 9.20
C GLY A 82 18.34 -3.52 10.59
N PRO A 83 17.39 -3.06 11.42
CA PRO A 83 17.16 -3.59 12.76
C PRO A 83 16.72 -5.06 12.77
N ASN A 84 16.06 -5.52 11.69
CA ASN A 84 15.50 -6.88 11.56
C ASN A 84 16.17 -7.70 10.45
N GLY A 85 17.34 -7.28 9.96
CA GLY A 85 18.05 -7.96 8.87
C GLY A 85 18.64 -6.99 7.84
N THR A 86 19.30 -7.54 6.83
CA THR A 86 19.88 -6.75 5.73
C THR A 86 18.78 -6.22 4.83
N LEU A 87 18.71 -4.90 4.68
CA LEU A 87 17.86 -4.23 3.70
C LEU A 87 18.56 -4.25 2.34
N GLN A 88 17.79 -4.42 1.27
CA GLN A 88 18.26 -4.43 -0.11
C GLN A 88 17.58 -3.31 -0.88
N GLY A 89 18.27 -2.75 -1.86
CA GLY A 89 17.74 -1.73 -2.76
C GLY A 89 18.47 -1.72 -4.09
N ALA A 90 17.96 -0.91 -5.00
CA ALA A 90 18.55 -0.64 -6.31
C ALA A 90 18.88 0.85 -6.40
N TRP A 91 20.06 1.18 -6.90
CA TRP A 91 20.54 2.57 -7.01
C TRP A 91 20.94 2.90 -8.44
N ALA A 92 20.57 4.09 -8.87
CA ALA A 92 21.05 4.68 -10.12
C ALA A 92 21.52 6.10 -9.84
N THR A 93 22.77 6.39 -10.16
CA THR A 93 23.29 7.76 -10.08
C THR A 93 22.76 8.58 -11.26
N ALA A 94 22.39 9.83 -11.00
CA ALA A 94 22.06 10.78 -12.06
C ALA A 94 23.32 11.34 -12.70
N ALA A 95 23.32 11.53 -14.03
CA ALA A 95 24.42 12.18 -14.74
C ALA A 95 24.64 13.63 -14.26
N GLU A 96 23.54 14.34 -13.99
CA GLU A 96 23.53 15.71 -13.46
C GLU A 96 22.65 15.76 -12.19
N PRO A 97 23.21 15.50 -11.00
CA PRO A 97 22.43 15.37 -9.78
C PRO A 97 21.89 16.73 -9.31
N ARG A 98 20.56 16.81 -9.15
CA ARG A 98 19.86 17.99 -8.59
C ARG A 98 19.22 17.70 -7.22
N GLY A 99 19.22 16.44 -6.80
CA GLY A 99 18.58 15.95 -5.58
C GLY A 99 18.44 14.43 -5.63
N THR A 100 17.85 13.85 -4.58
CA THR A 100 17.69 12.40 -4.41
C THR A 100 16.25 12.06 -4.10
N VAL A 101 15.76 10.95 -4.66
CA VAL A 101 14.44 10.37 -4.35
C VAL A 101 14.65 8.97 -3.80
N LEU A 102 13.96 8.64 -2.70
CA LEU A 102 13.88 7.29 -2.15
C LEU A 102 12.46 6.78 -2.32
N VAL A 103 12.32 5.63 -2.96
CA VAL A 103 11.03 4.95 -3.12
C VAL A 103 11.06 3.70 -2.26
N ILE A 104 10.13 3.61 -1.32
CA ILE A 104 9.89 2.40 -0.52
C ILE A 104 8.48 1.93 -0.89
N HIS A 105 8.39 0.76 -1.52
CA HIS A 105 7.11 0.12 -1.77
C HIS A 105 6.64 -0.59 -0.49
N GLU A 106 5.41 -0.34 -0.08
CA GLU A 106 4.75 -1.18 0.92
C GLU A 106 4.23 -2.41 0.20
N ASN A 107 4.70 -3.60 0.61
CA ASN A 107 4.11 -4.84 0.13
C ASN A 107 2.81 -5.08 0.92
N LYS A 108 1.66 -4.72 0.33
CA LYS A 108 0.36 -5.19 0.82
C LYS A 108 0.13 -6.62 0.34
N GLY A 109 -0.02 -7.57 1.27
CA GLY A 109 -0.49 -8.94 0.98
C GLY A 109 0.55 -9.98 0.52
N LEU A 110 1.65 -10.17 1.26
CA LEU A 110 2.47 -11.39 1.16
C LEU A 110 1.84 -12.57 1.92
#